data_AF-A0A6A5K7J2-F1
#
_entry.id   AF-A0A6A5K7J2-F1
#
_cell.length_a   1.000
_cell.length_b   1.000
_cell.length_c   1.000
_cell.angle_alpha   90.00
_cell.angle_beta   90.00
_cell.angle_gamma   90.00
#
_symmetry.space_group_name_H-M   'P 1'
#
loop_
_entity.id
_entity.type
_entity.pdbx_description
1 polymer ?
#
loop_
_entity_poly.entity_id
_entity_poly.type
_entity_poly.pdbx_seq_one_letter_code
_entity_poly.pdbx_strand_id
1 'polypeptide(L)'
;MSRSFALRPYPKTVSLPLPPTQDDSDTPLMSDYRYGTQSDAYVAEHDHVLRNGPIEKETKLKNNDSGDDIVPPDADHLLAAMGYKSELIRSRSTLQVAFMSFVLASVPYGLATTLYYPIAGGGPANIIWGWLAVSLIILAVAASLGEITSVYPTSGGVYYQTFMITPPAYRKIASWICGWCFVVGNITITLSVNFATSLFLVACINVYESEPGVGIIAGEPYQVFLIFLGLTLFCNTVSAFGNRILPWLDTFAIFWTFAGVLAIVICVLAIAKNGRRSAEYVFTEFDPSNSGWIPGWSFMVGLLHAAYATSSTGMIISMCEEVREPSTQVPKAMVATVALNTVMGLVFLIPLVFVLPDQTMLVNLLSGQPTPIIIRDAVGSPGGAIGLLIPLLVLGLLCGIGCTTAASRATWAFSRDGAIPGYKLWRKVNTKLDVPLNAMMLSMVIQLALGLIYFGAAAAFNAFSGVGVICLTLSYASPIFVSLLTGRKQVKDGPFHLGMLGTFCNVLALAWSALATPLFCMPTFRDVTPDTMNYASVVLAAVVVISTIWYFAWGKKNYEGPPTHEDAILEARRASMASR
;
A
#
# COMPACT_ATOMS: atom_id res chain seq x y z
N MET A 1 -48.06 -49.35 32.84
CA MET A 1 -49.40 -49.12 32.27
C MET A 1 -49.26 -48.88 30.78
N SER A 2 -49.64 -49.90 30.00
CA SER A 2 -49.70 -49.91 28.55
C SER A 2 -50.94 -49.17 28.07
N ARG A 3 -50.86 -48.47 26.93
CA ARG A 3 -51.96 -48.40 25.95
C ARG A 3 -51.43 -48.07 24.55
N SER A 4 -51.33 -49.13 23.76
CA SER A 4 -51.24 -49.20 22.30
C SER A 4 -52.62 -48.99 21.68
N PHE A 5 -52.70 -48.43 20.47
CA PHE A 5 -53.70 -48.66 19.40
C PHE A 5 -53.25 -47.86 18.16
N ALA A 6 -53.41 -48.20 16.89
CA ALA A 6 -53.46 -49.42 16.07
C ALA A 6 -53.62 -48.91 14.60
N LEU A 7 -53.20 -49.70 13.62
CA LEU A 7 -53.07 -49.36 12.18
C LEU A 7 -54.26 -49.78 11.29
N ARG A 8 -54.30 -49.17 10.07
CA ARG A 8 -54.84 -49.61 8.74
C ARG A 8 -56.32 -49.29 8.38
N PRO A 9 -56.73 -49.29 7.07
CA PRO A 9 -56.06 -49.80 5.84
C PRO A 9 -56.08 -48.92 4.54
N TYR A 10 -55.28 -49.34 3.55
CA TYR A 10 -55.31 -48.95 2.12
C TYR A 10 -56.52 -49.56 1.35
N PRO A 11 -56.88 -48.99 0.19
CA PRO A 11 -57.35 -49.80 -0.93
C PRO A 11 -56.62 -49.55 -2.27
N LYS A 12 -56.16 -50.68 -2.84
CA LYS A 12 -56.09 -51.17 -4.24
C LYS A 12 -56.00 -50.22 -5.46
N THR A 13 -54.98 -50.57 -6.24
CA THR A 13 -54.67 -50.44 -7.68
C THR A 13 -55.81 -50.54 -8.71
N VAL A 14 -55.72 -49.74 -9.78
CA VAL A 14 -56.16 -50.06 -11.17
C VAL A 14 -55.07 -49.58 -12.16
N SER A 15 -54.87 -50.36 -13.22
CA SER A 15 -53.73 -50.44 -14.14
C SER A 15 -53.85 -49.64 -15.46
N LEU A 16 -52.73 -49.03 -15.90
CA LEU A 16 -52.11 -48.84 -17.26
C LEU A 16 -52.98 -48.50 -18.49
N PRO A 17 -52.51 -47.62 -19.43
CA PRO A 17 -51.43 -47.96 -20.38
C PRO A 17 -50.47 -46.83 -20.84
N LEU A 18 -49.32 -47.21 -21.42
CA LEU A 18 -48.38 -46.39 -22.22
C LEU A 18 -48.69 -46.54 -23.73
N PRO A 19 -48.06 -45.78 -24.67
CA PRO A 19 -48.06 -44.34 -24.92
C PRO A 19 -48.65 -44.02 -26.34
N PRO A 20 -48.64 -42.77 -26.84
CA PRO A 20 -47.81 -42.53 -28.04
C PRO A 20 -47.12 -41.14 -28.10
N THR A 21 -46.36 -41.00 -29.18
CA THR A 21 -45.36 -40.04 -29.66
C THR A 21 -45.72 -38.55 -29.80
N GLN A 22 -44.67 -37.70 -29.76
CA GLN A 22 -44.45 -36.38 -30.39
C GLN A 22 -45.66 -35.61 -30.98
N ASP A 23 -45.91 -34.38 -30.50
CA ASP A 23 -45.71 -33.14 -31.28
C ASP A 23 -46.00 -31.87 -30.45
N ASP A 24 -45.35 -30.80 -30.90
CA ASP A 24 -45.35 -29.37 -30.51
C ASP A 24 -46.50 -28.80 -29.66
N SER A 25 -46.14 -28.01 -28.64
CA SER A 25 -46.74 -26.69 -28.42
C SER A 25 -46.04 -25.89 -27.31
N ASP A 26 -45.67 -24.67 -27.68
CA ASP A 26 -45.11 -23.60 -26.85
C ASP A 26 -45.92 -23.33 -25.57
N THR A 27 -45.24 -23.31 -24.42
CA THR A 27 -45.53 -22.38 -23.31
C THR A 27 -44.34 -22.34 -22.33
N PRO A 28 -43.74 -21.17 -22.07
CA PRO A 28 -42.58 -21.08 -21.19
C PRO A 28 -43.00 -21.14 -19.71
N LEU A 29 -42.42 -22.09 -18.98
CA LEU A 29 -42.49 -22.19 -17.52
C LEU A 29 -41.79 -20.98 -16.86
N MET A 30 -42.50 -20.35 -15.92
CA MET A 30 -41.99 -19.32 -15.01
C MET A 30 -40.75 -19.80 -14.24
N SER A 31 -39.56 -19.34 -14.63
CA SER A 31 -38.39 -19.31 -13.75
C SER A 31 -37.35 -18.30 -14.25
N ASP A 32 -37.66 -17.00 -14.17
CA ASP A 32 -36.65 -15.94 -14.34
C ASP A 32 -36.92 -14.79 -13.37
N TYR A 33 -36.25 -14.86 -12.22
CA TYR A 33 -35.84 -13.67 -11.47
C TYR A 33 -34.31 -13.69 -11.43
N ARG A 34 -33.68 -13.41 -12.57
CA ARG A 34 -32.27 -12.99 -12.61
C ARG A 34 -32.21 -11.56 -12.10
N TYR A 35 -31.55 -11.34 -10.97
CA TYR A 35 -31.08 -10.01 -10.60
C TYR A 35 -30.09 -9.57 -11.68
N GLY A 36 -30.45 -8.53 -12.45
CA GLY A 36 -29.54 -7.94 -13.43
C GLY A 36 -28.29 -7.42 -12.73
N THR A 37 -27.12 -7.89 -13.15
CA THR A 37 -25.83 -7.38 -12.70
C THR A 37 -25.49 -6.10 -13.44
N GLN A 38 -24.62 -5.24 -12.87
CA GLN A 38 -24.14 -4.03 -13.55
C GLN A 38 -23.50 -4.29 -14.94
N SER A 39 -23.09 -5.53 -15.24
CA SER A 39 -22.70 -5.95 -16.60
C SER A 39 -23.82 -5.76 -17.60
N ASP A 40 -25.03 -6.10 -17.22
CA ASP A 40 -26.18 -6.17 -18.12
C ASP A 40 -26.72 -4.75 -18.37
N ALA A 41 -26.64 -3.88 -17.35
CA ALA A 41 -26.92 -2.45 -17.50
C ALA A 41 -25.83 -1.74 -18.34
N TYR A 42 -24.56 -2.11 -18.21
CA TYR A 42 -23.46 -1.51 -18.99
C TYR A 42 -23.51 -1.90 -20.47
N VAL A 43 -23.86 -3.16 -20.76
CA VAL A 43 -24.09 -3.66 -22.13
C VAL A 43 -25.34 -3.01 -22.74
N ALA A 44 -26.43 -2.89 -21.99
CA ALA A 44 -27.66 -2.25 -22.46
C ALA A 44 -27.51 -0.74 -22.75
N GLU A 45 -26.62 -0.03 -22.05
CA GLU A 45 -26.45 1.43 -22.20
C GLU A 45 -25.54 1.83 -23.38
N HIS A 46 -24.80 0.88 -23.98
CA HIS A 46 -23.75 1.16 -24.98
C HIS A 46 -23.94 0.49 -26.35
N ASP A 47 -25.07 -0.19 -26.59
CA ASP A 47 -25.30 -0.97 -27.82
C ASP A 47 -25.69 -0.15 -29.07
N HIS A 48 -25.61 1.19 -29.01
CA HIS A 48 -25.98 2.08 -30.12
C HIS A 48 -24.84 2.97 -30.62
N VAL A 49 -23.66 2.42 -30.91
CA VAL A 49 -22.72 3.02 -31.88
C VAL A 49 -21.93 1.93 -32.63
N LEU A 50 -22.58 1.21 -33.54
CA LEU A 50 -21.87 0.46 -34.59
C LEU A 50 -22.17 1.10 -35.95
N ARG A 51 -21.18 1.80 -36.50
CA ARG A 51 -21.20 2.37 -37.85
C ARG A 51 -20.54 1.35 -38.80
N ASN A 52 -21.38 0.83 -39.69
CA ASN A 52 -21.14 -0.01 -40.88
C ASN A 52 -19.68 -0.18 -41.39
N GLY A 53 -19.25 -1.44 -41.45
CA GLY A 53 -18.15 -1.97 -42.28
C GLY A 53 -18.43 -3.45 -42.60
N PRO A 54 -18.06 -3.97 -43.78
CA PRO A 54 -18.65 -5.19 -44.33
C PRO A 54 -18.22 -6.46 -43.61
N ILE A 55 -19.19 -7.36 -43.48
CA ILE A 55 -19.14 -8.68 -42.87
C ILE A 55 -18.11 -9.55 -43.61
N GLU A 56 -17.05 -9.96 -42.93
CA GLU A 56 -16.17 -11.03 -43.40
C GLU A 56 -16.47 -12.35 -42.67
N LYS A 57 -16.50 -13.41 -43.48
CA LYS A 57 -17.17 -14.70 -43.30
C LYS A 57 -16.75 -15.50 -42.07
N GLU A 58 -17.77 -16.12 -41.46
CA GLU A 58 -17.66 -17.30 -40.60
C GLU A 58 -16.68 -18.33 -41.18
N THR A 59 -15.58 -18.58 -40.46
CA THR A 59 -14.75 -19.76 -40.70
C THR A 59 -15.24 -20.87 -39.80
N LYS A 60 -15.88 -21.87 -40.42
CA LYS A 60 -16.37 -23.10 -39.80
C LYS A 60 -15.27 -23.79 -38.99
N LEU A 61 -15.58 -24.05 -37.72
CA LEU A 61 -14.86 -24.99 -36.86
C LEU A 61 -14.79 -26.37 -37.55
N LYS A 62 -13.56 -26.79 -37.89
CA LYS A 62 -13.27 -28.19 -38.18
C LYS A 62 -12.99 -28.89 -36.85
N ASN A 63 -13.88 -29.82 -36.50
CA ASN A 63 -13.57 -30.90 -35.56
C ASN A 63 -12.36 -31.68 -36.08
N ASN A 64 -11.27 -31.68 -35.33
CA ASN A 64 -10.32 -32.77 -35.31
C ASN A 64 -9.80 -32.92 -33.88
N ASP A 65 -10.17 -34.04 -33.31
CA ASP A 65 -9.82 -34.53 -31.99
C ASP A 65 -8.44 -35.20 -32.08
N SER A 66 -7.44 -34.69 -31.35
CA SER A 66 -6.26 -35.41 -30.80
C SER A 66 -5.09 -34.44 -30.53
N GLY A 67 -4.84 -34.13 -29.26
CA GLY A 67 -3.63 -33.45 -28.79
C GLY A 67 -3.91 -32.44 -27.68
N ASP A 68 -3.52 -32.77 -26.46
CA ASP A 68 -3.50 -31.87 -25.30
C ASP A 68 -2.69 -30.60 -25.58
N ASP A 69 -3.36 -29.52 -25.97
CA ASP A 69 -2.85 -28.15 -25.82
C ASP A 69 -3.71 -27.44 -24.76
N ILE A 70 -3.43 -27.76 -23.49
CA ILE A 70 -3.90 -26.98 -22.35
C ILE A 70 -3.24 -25.60 -22.45
N VAL A 71 -3.93 -24.64 -23.04
CA VAL A 71 -3.58 -23.23 -22.94
C VAL A 71 -3.51 -22.90 -21.43
N PRO A 72 -2.36 -22.50 -20.87
CA PRO A 72 -2.30 -22.14 -19.46
C PRO A 72 -3.27 -20.98 -19.23
N PRO A 73 -4.08 -20.99 -18.15
CA PRO A 73 -5.03 -19.92 -17.91
C PRO A 73 -4.24 -18.65 -17.61
N ASP A 74 -4.29 -17.74 -18.58
CA ASP A 74 -3.72 -16.41 -18.52
C ASP A 74 -4.26 -15.69 -17.27
N ALA A 75 -3.44 -14.88 -16.60
CA ALA A 75 -3.90 -14.11 -15.45
C ALA A 75 -5.08 -13.17 -15.82
N ASP A 76 -5.32 -12.92 -17.11
CA ASP A 76 -6.48 -12.16 -17.61
C ASP A 76 -7.76 -12.99 -17.49
N HIS A 77 -7.66 -14.31 -17.67
CA HIS A 77 -8.76 -15.24 -17.39
C HIS A 77 -9.11 -15.25 -15.89
N LEU A 78 -8.10 -15.23 -15.01
CA LEU A 78 -8.33 -15.14 -13.55
C LEU A 78 -8.97 -13.80 -13.17
N LEU A 79 -8.55 -12.68 -13.78
CA LEU A 79 -9.12 -11.36 -13.54
C LEU A 79 -10.57 -11.27 -14.07
N ALA A 80 -10.83 -11.83 -15.25
CA ALA A 80 -12.17 -11.95 -15.82
C ALA A 80 -13.09 -12.80 -14.95
N ALA A 81 -12.59 -13.92 -14.40
CA ALA A 81 -13.33 -14.72 -13.44
C ALA A 81 -13.65 -13.94 -12.16
N MET A 82 -12.78 -13.01 -11.75
CA MET A 82 -13.04 -12.06 -10.66
C MET A 82 -14.01 -10.92 -11.02
N GLY A 83 -14.58 -10.93 -12.24
CA GLY A 83 -15.56 -9.94 -12.70
C GLY A 83 -14.93 -8.65 -13.24
N TYR A 84 -13.62 -8.60 -13.46
CA TYR A 84 -12.93 -7.43 -13.99
C TYR A 84 -12.37 -7.65 -15.39
N LYS A 85 -12.51 -6.64 -16.24
CA LYS A 85 -11.77 -6.57 -17.50
C LYS A 85 -10.37 -6.00 -17.23
N SER A 86 -9.36 -6.61 -17.84
CA SER A 86 -7.99 -6.09 -17.86
C SER A 86 -7.97 -4.76 -18.62
N GLU A 87 -7.80 -3.64 -17.92
CA GLU A 87 -7.73 -2.28 -18.51
C GLU A 87 -6.29 -1.73 -18.51
N LEU A 88 -5.37 -2.37 -17.78
CA LEU A 88 -3.96 -1.98 -17.69
C LEU A 88 -3.07 -3.03 -18.36
N ILE A 89 -2.02 -2.57 -19.04
CA ILE A 89 -1.09 -3.45 -19.76
C ILE A 89 -0.17 -4.14 -18.76
N ARG A 90 -0.08 -5.47 -18.83
CA ARG A 90 0.88 -6.27 -18.06
C ARG A 90 2.29 -6.15 -18.61
N SER A 91 3.00 -5.11 -18.19
CA SER A 91 4.37 -4.86 -18.61
C SER A 91 5.43 -5.41 -17.64
N ARG A 92 5.08 -5.72 -16.38
CA ARG A 92 6.08 -6.04 -15.34
C ARG A 92 6.39 -7.53 -15.18
N SER A 93 7.69 -7.84 -15.21
CA SER A 93 8.27 -9.13 -14.83
C SER A 93 8.45 -9.27 -13.32
N THR A 94 8.68 -10.49 -12.81
CA THR A 94 8.92 -10.78 -11.38
C THR A 94 10.01 -9.88 -10.77
N LEU A 95 11.12 -9.71 -11.50
CA LEU A 95 12.25 -8.89 -11.05
C LEU A 95 11.83 -7.42 -10.94
N GLN A 96 11.09 -6.91 -11.94
CA GLN A 96 10.59 -5.54 -11.93
C GLN A 96 9.60 -5.30 -10.79
N VAL A 97 8.77 -6.28 -10.44
CA VAL A 97 7.84 -6.17 -9.30
C VAL A 97 8.59 -6.14 -7.98
N ALA A 98 9.58 -7.01 -7.78
CA ALA A 98 10.45 -6.96 -6.60
C ALA A 98 11.19 -5.62 -6.49
N PHE A 99 11.63 -5.09 -7.64
CA PHE A 99 12.34 -3.84 -7.69
C PHE A 99 11.45 -2.64 -7.35
N MET A 100 10.29 -2.58 -7.96
CA MET A 100 9.28 -1.57 -7.66
C MET A 100 8.86 -1.60 -6.19
N SER A 101 8.69 -2.80 -5.61
CA SER A 101 8.41 -2.99 -4.17
C SER A 101 9.52 -2.38 -3.31
N PHE A 102 10.78 -2.65 -3.65
CA PHE A 102 11.94 -2.12 -2.94
C PHE A 102 12.01 -0.59 -3.01
N VAL A 103 11.77 -0.03 -4.19
CA VAL A 103 11.78 1.43 -4.41
C VAL A 103 10.61 2.12 -3.72
N LEU A 104 9.44 1.50 -3.67
CA LEU A 104 8.31 2.02 -2.88
C LEU A 104 8.64 2.16 -1.40
N ALA A 105 9.44 1.24 -0.85
CA ALA A 105 9.89 1.32 0.53
C ALA A 105 11.05 2.31 0.71
N SER A 106 11.97 2.40 -0.27
CA SER A 106 13.15 3.30 -0.27
C SER A 106 13.78 3.49 1.12
N VAL A 107 14.08 2.37 1.78
CA VAL A 107 14.37 2.34 3.22
C VAL A 107 15.47 3.31 3.66
N PRO A 108 16.64 3.40 3.02
CA PRO A 108 17.67 4.37 3.44
C PRO A 108 17.17 5.82 3.47
N TYR A 109 16.34 6.21 2.49
CA TYR A 109 15.72 7.53 2.46
C TYR A 109 14.62 7.68 3.52
N GLY A 110 13.73 6.70 3.65
CA GLY A 110 12.68 6.70 4.67
C GLY A 110 13.27 6.82 6.08
N LEU A 111 14.36 6.09 6.34
CA LEU A 111 15.06 6.13 7.61
C LEU A 111 15.78 7.47 7.83
N ALA A 112 16.44 8.01 6.81
CA ALA A 112 17.09 9.32 6.89
C ALA A 112 16.11 10.44 7.27
N THR A 113 14.92 10.42 6.67
CA THR A 113 13.93 11.51 6.86
C THR A 113 13.13 11.44 8.15
N THR A 114 13.19 10.30 8.86
CA THR A 114 12.42 10.06 10.09
C THR A 114 13.27 9.66 11.28
N LEU A 115 14.60 9.76 11.16
CA LEU A 115 15.57 9.48 12.22
C LEU A 115 15.36 10.35 13.48
N TYR A 116 14.64 11.45 13.36
CA TYR A 116 14.22 12.29 14.48
C TYR A 116 13.51 11.52 15.59
N TYR A 117 12.56 10.64 15.25
CA TYR A 117 11.73 9.94 16.24
C TYR A 117 12.52 9.09 17.23
N PRO A 118 13.42 8.18 16.80
CA PRO A 118 14.19 7.37 17.74
C PRO A 118 15.27 8.18 18.46
N ILE A 119 15.82 9.24 17.87
CA ILE A 119 16.77 10.12 18.59
C ILE A 119 16.05 10.76 19.78
N ALA A 120 14.84 11.29 19.56
CA ALA A 120 14.03 11.84 20.64
C ALA A 120 13.57 10.76 21.65
N GLY A 121 13.23 9.56 21.17
CA GLY A 121 12.64 8.50 21.99
C GLY A 121 13.60 7.50 22.65
N GLY A 122 14.92 7.63 22.50
CA GLY A 122 15.83 6.65 23.10
C GLY A 122 17.22 6.54 22.53
N GLY A 123 17.53 7.27 21.46
CA GLY A 123 18.87 7.32 20.89
C GLY A 123 19.32 6.02 20.20
N PRO A 124 20.62 5.68 20.26
CA PRO A 124 21.26 4.58 19.53
C PRO A 124 20.54 3.23 19.63
N ALA A 125 20.22 2.76 20.83
CA ALA A 125 19.56 1.47 21.03
C ALA A 125 18.17 1.45 20.35
N ASN A 126 17.44 2.57 20.40
CA ASN A 126 16.13 2.67 19.78
C ASN A 126 16.23 2.72 18.24
N ILE A 127 17.24 3.39 17.69
CA ILE A 127 17.51 3.42 16.24
C ILE A 127 17.72 1.99 15.70
N ILE A 128 18.56 1.18 16.35
CA ILE A 128 18.93 -0.15 15.84
C ILE A 128 17.89 -1.20 16.19
N TRP A 129 17.56 -1.34 17.47
CA TRP A 129 16.67 -2.41 17.94
C TRP A 129 15.21 -2.10 17.64
N GLY A 130 14.81 -0.82 17.61
CA GLY A 130 13.49 -0.41 17.14
C GLY A 130 13.29 -0.73 15.66
N TRP A 131 14.30 -0.46 14.82
CA TRP A 131 14.28 -0.87 13.41
C TRP A 131 14.16 -2.37 13.24
N LEU A 132 14.99 -3.15 13.93
CA LEU A 132 14.96 -4.61 13.82
C LEU A 132 13.62 -5.18 14.31
N ALA A 133 13.12 -4.74 15.47
CA ALA A 133 11.88 -5.22 16.05
C ALA A 133 10.68 -4.99 15.12
N VAL A 134 10.52 -3.76 14.61
CA VAL A 134 9.41 -3.43 13.70
C VAL A 134 9.58 -4.14 12.36
N SER A 135 10.80 -4.25 11.82
CA SER A 135 11.03 -4.94 10.55
C SER A 135 10.63 -6.41 10.60
N LEU A 136 10.91 -7.11 11.71
CA LEU A 136 10.49 -8.50 11.91
C LEU A 136 8.96 -8.63 12.01
N ILE A 137 8.30 -7.65 12.65
CA ILE A 137 6.83 -7.59 12.72
C ILE A 137 6.25 -7.34 11.33
N ILE A 138 6.81 -6.43 10.54
CA ILE A 138 6.33 -6.11 9.20
C ILE A 138 6.57 -7.27 8.24
N LEU A 139 7.59 -8.10 8.46
CA LEU A 139 7.75 -9.35 7.70
C LEU A 139 6.56 -10.28 7.89
N ALA A 140 6.01 -10.37 9.11
CA ALA A 140 4.77 -11.09 9.37
C ALA A 140 3.55 -10.44 8.70
N VAL A 141 3.44 -9.10 8.72
CA VAL A 141 2.39 -8.37 8.00
C VAL A 141 2.44 -8.67 6.50
N ALA A 142 3.63 -8.59 5.89
CA ALA A 142 3.86 -8.88 4.48
C ALA A 142 3.57 -10.34 4.13
N ALA A 143 3.92 -11.28 5.01
CA ALA A 143 3.64 -12.69 4.82
C ALA A 143 2.12 -12.97 4.84
N SER A 144 1.40 -12.41 5.81
CA SER A 144 -0.06 -12.50 5.92
C SER A 144 -0.77 -11.88 4.72
N LEU A 145 -0.35 -10.68 4.31
CA LEU A 145 -0.95 -9.98 3.19
C LEU A 145 -0.60 -10.62 1.85
N GLY A 146 0.62 -11.16 1.72
CA GLY A 146 1.05 -11.94 0.57
C GLY A 146 0.22 -13.20 0.36
N GLU A 147 -0.08 -13.93 1.44
CA GLU A 147 -0.95 -15.11 1.38
C GLU A 147 -2.36 -14.76 0.88
N ILE A 148 -2.97 -13.69 1.40
CA ILE A 148 -4.29 -13.22 0.94
C ILE A 148 -4.24 -12.72 -0.52
N THR A 149 -3.18 -11.99 -0.88
CA THR A 149 -2.98 -11.46 -2.24
C THR A 149 -2.75 -12.58 -3.26
N SER A 150 -2.12 -13.68 -2.86
CA SER A 150 -1.92 -14.83 -3.75
C SER A 150 -3.23 -15.43 -4.24
N VAL A 151 -4.28 -15.29 -3.42
CA VAL A 151 -5.62 -15.78 -3.70
C VAL A 151 -6.40 -14.75 -4.50
N TYR A 152 -6.38 -13.47 -4.08
CA TYR A 152 -7.12 -12.39 -4.71
C TYR A 152 -6.19 -11.27 -5.24
N PRO A 153 -5.47 -11.51 -6.37
CA PRO A 153 -4.50 -10.58 -6.91
C PRO A 153 -5.14 -9.55 -7.87
N THR A 154 -5.94 -8.62 -7.34
CA THR A 154 -6.57 -7.53 -8.12
C THR A 154 -5.99 -6.17 -7.78
N SER A 155 -6.13 -5.18 -8.67
CA SER A 155 -5.75 -3.79 -8.37
C SER A 155 -6.65 -3.13 -7.32
N GLY A 156 -7.81 -3.71 -7.03
CA GLY A 156 -8.62 -3.34 -5.85
C GLY A 156 -7.95 -3.71 -4.51
N GLY A 157 -6.88 -4.51 -4.56
CA GLY A 157 -6.03 -4.84 -3.43
C GLY A 157 -6.77 -5.18 -2.15
N VAL A 158 -6.42 -4.51 -1.06
CA VAL A 158 -6.87 -4.90 0.29
C VAL A 158 -8.37 -4.74 0.51
N TYR A 159 -9.04 -3.82 -0.18
CA TYR A 159 -10.49 -3.67 -0.03
C TYR A 159 -11.26 -4.75 -0.80
N TYR A 160 -10.77 -5.14 -1.98
CA TYR A 160 -11.30 -6.27 -2.74
C TYR A 160 -11.12 -7.58 -1.96
N GLN A 161 -9.91 -7.78 -1.43
CA GLN A 161 -9.58 -8.91 -0.57
C GLN A 161 -10.50 -8.97 0.63
N THR A 162 -10.68 -7.84 1.35
CA THR A 162 -11.60 -7.74 2.49
C THR A 162 -13.02 -8.10 2.09
N PHE A 163 -13.52 -7.61 0.95
CA PHE A 163 -14.87 -7.93 0.48
C PHE A 163 -15.07 -9.43 0.23
N MET A 164 -14.13 -10.07 -0.47
CA MET A 164 -14.25 -11.48 -0.85
C MET A 164 -14.14 -12.44 0.33
N ILE A 165 -13.35 -12.09 1.35
CA ILE A 165 -13.20 -12.95 2.52
C ILE A 165 -14.26 -12.71 3.60
N THR A 166 -14.93 -11.54 3.58
CA THR A 166 -15.95 -11.18 4.56
C THR A 166 -17.28 -11.89 4.28
N PRO A 167 -17.96 -12.40 5.33
CA PRO A 167 -19.30 -12.95 5.19
C PRO A 167 -20.28 -11.97 4.48
N PRO A 168 -21.26 -12.48 3.71
CA PRO A 168 -22.20 -11.67 2.91
C PRO A 168 -22.87 -10.52 3.65
N ALA A 169 -23.19 -10.70 4.94
CA ALA A 169 -23.87 -9.68 5.73
C ALA A 169 -23.04 -8.41 5.97
N TYR A 170 -21.71 -8.52 6.03
CA TYR A 170 -20.82 -7.42 6.43
C TYR A 170 -19.86 -6.97 5.32
N ARG A 171 -19.76 -7.71 4.21
CA ARG A 171 -18.74 -7.47 3.17
C ARG A 171 -18.75 -6.04 2.62
N LYS A 172 -19.94 -5.46 2.37
CA LYS A 172 -20.08 -4.09 1.84
C LYS A 172 -19.50 -3.03 2.78
N ILE A 173 -19.80 -3.10 4.08
CA ILE A 173 -19.32 -2.10 5.04
C ILE A 173 -17.84 -2.31 5.37
N ALA A 174 -17.39 -3.56 5.49
CA ALA A 174 -15.99 -3.89 5.76
C ALA A 174 -15.08 -3.44 4.60
N SER A 175 -15.48 -3.70 3.35
CA SER A 175 -14.72 -3.26 2.18
C SER A 175 -14.76 -1.75 2.00
N TRP A 176 -15.87 -1.09 2.36
CA TRP A 176 -15.96 0.37 2.32
C TRP A 176 -14.96 1.02 3.27
N ILE A 177 -14.95 0.62 4.54
CA ILE A 177 -14.03 1.15 5.54
C ILE A 177 -12.59 0.87 5.12
N CYS A 178 -12.29 -0.37 4.72
CA CYS A 178 -10.96 -0.75 4.25
C CYS A 178 -10.53 0.07 3.02
N GLY A 179 -11.40 0.24 2.03
CA GLY A 179 -11.11 0.97 0.79
C GLY A 179 -10.87 2.46 1.02
N TRP A 180 -11.64 3.11 1.90
CA TRP A 180 -11.39 4.50 2.27
C TRP A 180 -10.08 4.68 3.02
N CYS A 181 -9.78 3.81 3.99
CA CYS A 181 -8.48 3.81 4.65
C CYS A 181 -7.34 3.57 3.64
N PHE A 182 -7.52 2.65 2.69
CA PHE A 182 -6.49 2.37 1.68
C PHE A 182 -6.24 3.58 0.77
N VAL A 183 -7.28 4.17 0.19
CA VAL A 183 -7.13 5.33 -0.71
C VAL A 183 -6.57 6.54 0.01
N VAL A 184 -7.13 6.89 1.19
CA VAL A 184 -6.64 8.03 1.97
C VAL A 184 -5.22 7.78 2.45
N GLY A 185 -4.90 6.57 2.90
CA GLY A 185 -3.55 6.17 3.29
C GLY A 185 -2.54 6.34 2.15
N ASN A 186 -2.87 5.87 0.94
CA ASN A 186 -2.02 6.04 -0.24
C ASN A 186 -1.80 7.52 -0.61
N ILE A 187 -2.86 8.35 -0.55
CA ILE A 187 -2.75 9.78 -0.88
C ILE A 187 -1.92 10.53 0.17
N THR A 188 -2.18 10.30 1.46
CA THR A 188 -1.52 11.01 2.56
C THR A 188 -0.07 10.55 2.77
N ILE A 189 0.25 9.27 2.56
CA ILE A 189 1.65 8.82 2.58
C ILE A 189 2.45 9.41 1.40
N THR A 190 1.83 9.55 0.22
CA THR A 190 2.48 10.18 -0.94
C THR A 190 2.76 11.66 -0.67
N LEU A 191 1.80 12.38 -0.08
CA LEU A 191 2.01 13.74 0.41
C LEU A 191 3.17 13.79 1.41
N SER A 192 3.20 12.87 2.38
CA SER A 192 4.25 12.80 3.40
C SER A 192 5.63 12.59 2.80
N VAL A 193 5.76 11.69 1.82
CA VAL A 193 7.05 11.43 1.13
C VAL A 193 7.52 12.69 0.40
N ASN A 194 6.69 13.29 -0.44
CA ASN A 194 7.06 14.48 -1.22
C ASN A 194 7.41 15.66 -0.31
N PHE A 195 6.68 15.83 0.79
CA PHE A 195 6.96 16.90 1.75
C PHE A 195 8.22 16.64 2.57
N ALA A 196 8.44 15.40 3.04
CA ALA A 196 9.68 15.00 3.68
C ALA A 196 10.88 15.23 2.74
N THR A 197 10.73 14.97 1.42
CA THR A 197 11.77 15.28 0.43
C THR A 197 12.03 16.78 0.35
N SER A 198 11.00 17.61 0.49
CA SER A 198 11.11 19.07 0.48
C SER A 198 11.92 19.57 1.68
N LEU A 199 11.56 19.12 2.90
CA LEU A 199 12.30 19.44 4.12
C LEU A 199 13.73 18.90 4.08
N PHE A 200 13.91 17.68 3.56
CA PHE A 200 15.23 17.07 3.43
C PHE A 200 16.10 17.81 2.43
N LEU A 201 15.56 18.26 1.29
CA LEU A 201 16.27 19.12 0.33
C LEU A 201 16.69 20.43 0.98
N VAL A 202 15.80 21.05 1.77
CA VAL A 202 16.11 22.27 2.50
C VAL A 202 17.26 22.05 3.49
N ALA A 203 17.20 20.97 4.26
CA ALA A 203 18.24 20.59 5.20
C ALA A 203 19.58 20.26 4.50
N CYS A 204 19.54 19.64 3.33
CA CYS A 204 20.72 19.41 2.49
C CYS A 204 21.34 20.73 2.01
N ILE A 205 20.55 21.69 1.54
CA ILE A 205 21.07 23.01 1.14
C ILE A 205 21.72 23.71 2.33
N ASN A 206 21.10 23.63 3.51
CA ASN A 206 21.58 24.21 4.76
C ASN A 206 22.78 23.48 5.39
N VAL A 207 23.28 22.41 4.77
CA VAL A 207 24.62 21.88 5.08
C VAL A 207 25.68 22.93 4.74
N TYR A 208 25.43 23.75 3.72
CA TYR A 208 26.16 24.98 3.53
C TYR A 208 25.59 26.06 4.45
N GLU A 209 26.49 26.74 5.12
CA GLU A 209 26.17 27.79 6.08
C GLU A 209 26.66 29.13 5.54
N SER A 210 25.84 30.16 5.70
CA SER A 210 26.22 31.55 5.39
C SER A 210 27.05 32.16 6.52
N GLU A 211 26.68 31.84 7.76
CA GLU A 211 27.41 32.08 9.00
C GLU A 211 27.34 30.82 9.86
N PRO A 212 28.25 30.58 10.82
CA PRO A 212 28.22 29.37 11.65
C PRO A 212 26.85 29.14 12.30
N GLY A 213 26.20 28.02 11.95
CA GLY A 213 24.85 27.67 12.43
C GLY A 213 23.68 28.34 11.69
N VAL A 214 23.93 29.18 10.68
CA VAL A 214 22.92 29.84 9.85
C VAL A 214 22.95 29.26 8.44
N GLY A 215 21.94 28.46 8.10
CA GLY A 215 21.79 27.87 6.77
C GLY A 215 21.65 28.92 5.65
N ILE A 216 21.87 28.51 4.40
CA ILE A 216 21.68 29.38 3.22
C ILE A 216 20.21 29.80 3.06
N ILE A 217 19.27 28.90 3.37
CA ILE A 217 17.85 29.15 3.23
C ILE A 217 17.16 29.06 4.60
N ALA A 218 16.33 30.06 4.90
CA ALA A 218 15.61 30.12 6.17
C ALA A 218 14.62 28.95 6.35
N GLY A 219 14.12 28.37 5.25
CA GLY A 219 13.14 27.29 5.31
C GLY A 219 11.75 27.80 5.70
N GLU A 220 11.44 29.04 5.32
CA GLU A 220 10.14 29.66 5.56
C GLU A 220 9.00 28.80 4.97
N PRO A 221 7.79 28.82 5.55
CA PRO A 221 6.71 27.93 5.12
C PRO A 221 6.40 27.98 3.62
N TYR A 222 6.48 29.18 3.03
CA TYR A 222 6.26 29.35 1.58
C TYR A 222 7.38 28.72 0.73
N GLN A 223 8.64 28.73 1.19
CA GLN A 223 9.77 28.15 0.46
C GLN A 223 9.63 26.63 0.41
N VAL A 224 9.35 26.02 1.57
CA VAL A 224 9.12 24.57 1.68
C VAL A 224 7.91 24.17 0.83
N PHE A 225 6.82 24.94 0.88
CA PHE A 225 5.63 24.68 0.07
C PHE A 225 5.88 24.78 -1.44
N LEU A 226 6.65 25.77 -1.91
CA LEU A 226 6.99 25.89 -3.33
C LEU A 226 7.87 24.73 -3.81
N ILE A 227 8.81 24.28 -2.99
CA ILE A 227 9.61 23.07 -3.27
C ILE A 227 8.69 21.85 -3.33
N PHE A 228 7.79 21.69 -2.36
CA PHE A 228 6.80 20.62 -2.33
C PHE A 228 5.88 20.63 -3.56
N LEU A 229 5.43 21.80 -3.99
CA LEU A 229 4.63 21.99 -5.20
C LEU A 229 5.43 21.52 -6.43
N GLY A 230 6.67 21.99 -6.58
CA GLY A 230 7.54 21.60 -7.69
C GLY A 230 7.82 20.11 -7.72
N LEU A 231 8.14 19.50 -6.56
CA LEU A 231 8.38 18.07 -6.42
C LEU A 231 7.12 17.25 -6.73
N THR A 232 5.97 17.64 -6.21
CA THR A 232 4.70 16.95 -6.45
C THR A 232 4.33 16.99 -7.93
N LEU A 233 4.47 18.15 -8.58
CA LEU A 233 4.25 18.30 -10.03
C LEU A 233 5.24 17.46 -10.84
N PHE A 234 6.51 17.43 -10.44
CA PHE A 234 7.54 16.63 -11.09
C PHE A 234 7.21 15.14 -10.99
N CYS A 235 6.94 14.62 -9.79
CA CYS A 235 6.55 13.23 -9.58
C CYS A 235 5.31 12.86 -10.40
N ASN A 236 4.29 13.74 -10.43
CA ASN A 236 3.09 13.52 -11.23
C ASN A 236 3.39 13.47 -12.74
N THR A 237 4.21 14.40 -13.22
CA THR A 237 4.60 14.49 -14.64
C THR A 237 5.35 13.23 -15.07
N VAL A 238 6.33 12.79 -14.27
CA VAL A 238 7.09 11.56 -14.56
C VAL A 238 6.19 10.33 -14.49
N SER A 239 5.29 10.23 -13.51
CA SER A 239 4.34 9.11 -13.43
C SER A 239 3.31 9.10 -14.57
N ALA A 240 2.91 10.27 -15.08
CA ALA A 240 1.92 10.40 -16.16
C ALA A 240 2.51 10.12 -17.55
N PHE A 241 3.66 10.72 -17.88
CA PHE A 241 4.27 10.60 -19.20
C PHE A 241 5.32 9.48 -19.29
N GLY A 242 5.91 9.11 -18.15
CA GLY A 242 7.00 8.15 -18.05
C GLY A 242 6.56 6.73 -17.73
N ASN A 243 5.28 6.35 -17.89
CA ASN A 243 4.78 5.02 -17.51
C ASN A 243 5.62 3.87 -18.09
N ARG A 244 6.09 4.00 -19.35
CA ARG A 244 6.99 3.04 -20.01
C ARG A 244 8.40 3.02 -19.45
N ILE A 245 8.84 4.13 -18.85
CA ILE A 245 10.17 4.33 -18.28
C ILE A 245 10.19 3.94 -16.79
N LEU A 246 9.04 3.89 -16.11
CA LEU A 246 8.95 3.51 -14.69
C LEU A 246 9.70 2.21 -14.34
N PRO A 247 9.55 1.08 -15.08
CA PRO A 247 10.28 -0.14 -14.74
C PRO A 247 11.81 0.00 -14.85
N TRP A 248 12.29 0.87 -15.74
CA TRP A 248 13.72 1.19 -15.87
C TRP A 248 14.20 2.07 -14.72
N LEU A 249 13.39 3.04 -14.29
CA LEU A 249 13.68 3.85 -13.10
C LEU A 249 13.74 2.99 -11.84
N ASP A 250 12.83 2.02 -11.69
CA ASP A 250 12.84 1.09 -10.56
C ASP A 250 14.12 0.26 -10.52
N THR A 251 14.57 -0.19 -11.70
CA THR A 251 15.83 -0.93 -11.84
C THR A 251 17.03 -0.05 -11.50
N PHE A 252 17.10 1.17 -12.03
CA PHE A 252 18.14 2.13 -11.73
C PHE A 252 18.20 2.47 -10.24
N ALA A 253 17.04 2.71 -9.61
CA ALA A 253 16.92 3.09 -8.22
C ALA A 253 17.59 2.09 -7.27
N ILE A 254 17.55 0.80 -7.58
CA ILE A 254 18.18 -0.23 -6.75
C ILE A 254 19.69 -0.16 -6.81
N PHE A 255 20.27 -0.16 -8.01
CA PHE A 255 21.71 0.00 -8.16
C PHE A 255 22.20 1.31 -7.54
N TRP A 256 21.43 2.38 -7.72
CA TRP A 256 21.67 3.67 -7.10
C TRP A 256 21.58 3.61 -5.57
N THR A 257 20.62 2.86 -5.01
CA THR A 257 20.50 2.64 -3.56
C THR A 257 21.72 1.93 -3.01
N PHE A 258 22.12 0.82 -3.63
CA PHE A 258 23.29 0.06 -3.18
C PHE A 258 24.57 0.89 -3.27
N ALA A 259 24.80 1.57 -4.39
CA ALA A 259 25.95 2.44 -4.57
C ALA A 259 25.96 3.60 -3.57
N GLY A 260 24.80 4.24 -3.37
CA GLY A 260 24.62 5.36 -2.44
C GLY A 260 24.84 4.96 -0.98
N VAL A 261 24.20 3.87 -0.53
CA VAL A 261 24.39 3.35 0.84
C VAL A 261 25.84 2.97 1.05
N LEU A 262 26.46 2.24 0.11
CA LEU A 262 27.86 1.85 0.25
C LEU A 262 28.79 3.07 0.33
N ALA A 263 28.57 4.09 -0.51
CA ALA A 263 29.31 5.34 -0.47
C ALA A 263 29.15 6.06 0.89
N ILE A 264 27.91 6.18 1.40
CA ILE A 264 27.63 6.78 2.70
C ILE A 264 28.36 6.02 3.80
N VAL A 265 28.18 4.70 3.86
CA VAL A 265 28.78 3.84 4.89
C VAL A 265 30.30 3.94 4.89
N ILE A 266 30.94 3.81 3.72
CA ILE A 266 32.39 3.88 3.60
C ILE A 266 32.90 5.27 3.98
N CYS A 267 32.34 6.33 3.41
CA CYS A 267 32.87 7.68 3.62
C CYS A 267 32.65 8.18 5.06
N VAL A 268 31.45 7.95 5.62
CA VAL A 268 31.13 8.35 6.99
C VAL A 268 32.04 7.64 7.99
N LEU A 269 32.24 6.33 7.85
CA LEU A 269 33.10 5.58 8.74
C LEU A 269 34.58 5.82 8.47
N ALA A 270 35.03 5.99 7.23
CA ALA A 270 36.46 6.19 6.93
C ALA A 270 36.94 7.58 7.37
N ILE A 271 36.15 8.63 7.10
CA ILE A 271 36.52 10.01 7.42
C ILE A 271 36.35 10.28 8.91
N ALA A 272 35.14 10.05 9.44
CA ALA A 272 34.77 10.20 10.86
C ALA A 272 35.55 11.32 11.58
N LYS A 273 35.46 12.56 11.08
CA LYS A 273 36.31 13.68 11.50
C LYS A 273 36.25 13.96 13.00
N ASN A 274 35.07 13.79 13.60
CA ASN A 274 34.82 13.99 15.03
C ASN A 274 35.04 12.71 15.86
N GLY A 275 35.66 11.68 15.29
CA GLY A 275 35.85 10.38 15.92
C GLY A 275 34.65 9.44 15.74
N ARG A 276 34.78 8.24 16.31
CA ARG A 276 33.73 7.19 16.30
C ARG A 276 33.35 6.88 17.74
N ARG A 277 32.05 6.66 17.97
CA ARG A 277 31.53 6.17 19.25
C ARG A 277 31.94 4.70 19.48
N SER A 278 31.93 4.25 20.73
CA SER A 278 32.19 2.85 21.06
C SER A 278 31.04 1.94 20.60
N ALA A 279 31.33 0.67 20.34
CA ALA A 279 30.28 -0.31 20.00
C ALA A 279 29.26 -0.46 21.14
N GLU A 280 29.70 -0.33 22.39
CA GLU A 280 28.81 -0.28 23.56
C GLU A 280 27.79 0.86 23.42
N TYR A 281 28.24 2.10 23.19
CA TYR A 281 27.33 3.23 22.95
C TYR A 281 26.35 2.94 21.81
N VAL A 282 26.83 2.39 20.69
CA VAL A 282 25.99 2.14 19.50
C VAL A 282 24.86 1.13 19.80
N PHE A 283 25.14 0.05 20.51
CA PHE A 283 24.18 -1.05 20.69
C PHE A 283 23.43 -1.03 22.03
N THR A 284 23.91 -0.30 23.04
CA THR A 284 23.34 -0.33 24.39
C THR A 284 22.91 1.03 24.92
N GLU A 285 23.38 2.15 24.35
CA GLU A 285 22.99 3.47 24.85
C GLU A 285 21.50 3.71 24.62
N PHE A 286 20.80 3.98 25.72
CA PHE A 286 19.39 4.34 25.72
C PHE A 286 19.15 5.58 26.56
N ASP A 287 18.78 6.68 25.90
CA ASP A 287 18.48 7.96 26.55
C ASP A 287 17.03 8.40 26.26
N PRO A 288 16.09 8.18 27.21
CA PRO A 288 14.70 8.60 27.05
C PRO A 288 14.45 10.08 27.40
N SER A 289 15.47 10.80 27.92
CA SER A 289 15.30 12.12 28.54
C SER A 289 14.81 13.18 27.55
N ASN A 290 15.21 13.08 26.29
CA ASN A 290 14.82 14.02 25.23
C ASN A 290 13.31 14.11 25.04
N SER A 291 12.59 12.99 25.16
CA SER A 291 11.14 12.93 24.93
C SER A 291 10.28 13.38 26.13
N GLY A 292 10.83 13.35 27.34
CA GLY A 292 10.07 13.53 28.59
C GLY A 292 9.10 12.39 28.95
N TRP A 293 8.98 11.36 28.10
CA TRP A 293 8.17 10.17 28.36
C TRP A 293 8.89 9.19 29.29
N ILE A 294 8.12 8.31 29.95
CA ILE A 294 8.71 7.18 30.68
C ILE A 294 9.50 6.27 29.72
N PRO A 295 10.58 5.61 30.18
CA PRO A 295 11.49 4.84 29.32
C PRO A 295 10.79 3.89 28.33
N GLY A 296 9.81 3.11 28.79
CA GLY A 296 9.09 2.16 27.94
C GLY A 296 8.28 2.83 26.83
N TRP A 297 7.62 3.95 27.13
CA TRP A 297 6.84 4.68 26.12
C TRP A 297 7.73 5.47 25.17
N SER A 298 8.83 6.03 25.68
CA SER A 298 9.86 6.68 24.87
C SER A 298 10.39 5.73 23.79
N PHE A 299 10.70 4.48 24.17
CA PHE A 299 11.09 3.45 23.21
C PHE A 299 10.01 3.22 22.13
N MET A 300 8.74 3.11 22.53
CA MET A 300 7.62 2.95 21.59
C MET A 300 7.52 4.12 20.61
N VAL A 301 7.73 5.37 21.06
CA VAL A 301 7.74 6.55 20.18
C VAL A 301 8.85 6.45 19.12
N GLY A 302 10.02 5.91 19.46
CA GLY A 302 11.05 5.71 18.44
C GLY A 302 10.72 4.65 17.38
N LEU A 303 9.77 3.74 17.66
CA LEU A 303 9.32 2.74 16.68
C LEU A 303 8.58 3.37 15.48
N LEU A 304 8.09 4.61 15.61
CA LEU A 304 7.43 5.34 14.50
C LEU A 304 8.32 5.42 13.26
N HIS A 305 9.64 5.55 13.45
CA HIS A 305 10.63 5.62 12.38
C HIS A 305 10.60 4.38 11.48
N ALA A 306 10.70 3.20 12.10
CA ALA A 306 10.68 1.95 11.36
C ALA A 306 9.30 1.65 10.76
N ALA A 307 8.24 2.01 11.49
CA ALA A 307 6.86 1.84 11.06
C ALA A 307 6.53 2.69 9.83
N TYR A 308 7.01 3.94 9.79
CA TYR A 308 6.86 4.82 8.64
C TYR A 308 7.60 4.27 7.42
N ALA A 309 8.90 3.95 7.57
CA ALA A 309 9.76 3.50 6.48
C ALA A 309 9.31 2.18 5.81
N THR A 310 8.44 1.41 6.47
CA THR A 310 7.94 0.12 5.97
C THR A 310 6.44 0.13 5.63
N SER A 311 5.74 1.23 5.88
CA SER A 311 4.28 1.35 5.68
C SER A 311 3.83 1.21 4.22
N SER A 312 4.67 1.56 3.25
CA SER A 312 4.35 1.52 1.82
C SER A 312 4.45 0.12 1.21
N THR A 313 4.95 -0.88 1.95
CA THR A 313 5.17 -2.24 1.44
C THR A 313 3.94 -2.85 0.78
N GLY A 314 2.74 -2.66 1.36
CA GLY A 314 1.49 -3.19 0.82
C GLY A 314 0.90 -2.40 -0.36
N MET A 315 1.45 -1.23 -0.71
CA MET A 315 0.93 -0.39 -1.80
C MET A 315 1.10 -1.06 -3.17
N ILE A 316 2.08 -1.95 -3.33
CA ILE A 316 2.32 -2.69 -4.57
C ILE A 316 1.12 -3.53 -5.02
N ILE A 317 0.22 -3.90 -4.11
CA ILE A 317 -0.98 -4.67 -4.42
C ILE A 317 -1.92 -3.88 -5.35
N SER A 318 -1.93 -2.55 -5.25
CA SER A 318 -2.70 -1.69 -6.18
C SER A 318 -2.24 -1.81 -7.64
N MET A 319 -1.09 -2.46 -7.89
CA MET A 319 -0.47 -2.60 -9.20
C MET A 319 -0.52 -4.03 -9.72
N CYS A 320 -1.30 -4.92 -9.10
CA CYS A 320 -1.47 -6.31 -9.51
C CYS A 320 -1.90 -6.47 -10.98
N GLU A 321 -2.75 -5.59 -11.54
CA GLU A 321 -3.16 -5.70 -12.95
C GLU A 321 -2.04 -5.40 -13.95
N GLU A 322 -0.94 -4.76 -13.53
CA GLU A 322 0.23 -4.46 -14.38
C GLU A 322 1.31 -5.58 -14.33
N VAL A 323 1.07 -6.64 -13.53
CA VAL A 323 2.01 -7.75 -13.29
C VAL A 323 1.61 -8.99 -14.09
N ARG A 324 2.61 -9.70 -14.66
CA ARG A 324 2.38 -10.91 -15.47
C ARG A 324 1.74 -12.06 -14.70
N GLU A 325 2.29 -12.42 -13.54
CA GLU A 325 1.72 -13.48 -12.68
C GLU A 325 1.49 -12.95 -11.26
N PRO A 326 0.41 -12.18 -11.04
CA PRO A 326 0.26 -11.42 -9.80
C PRO A 326 -0.02 -12.32 -8.57
N SER A 327 -0.57 -13.52 -8.77
CA SER A 327 -0.85 -14.50 -7.70
C SER A 327 0.42 -15.08 -7.06
N THR A 328 1.55 -15.07 -7.74
CA THR A 328 2.82 -15.62 -7.23
C THR A 328 3.92 -14.57 -7.10
N GLN A 329 4.01 -13.64 -8.05
CA GLN A 329 5.08 -12.66 -8.10
C GLN A 329 4.91 -11.59 -7.01
N VAL A 330 3.70 -11.06 -6.82
CA VAL A 330 3.44 -9.99 -5.84
C VAL A 330 3.65 -10.46 -4.39
N PRO A 331 3.14 -11.62 -3.95
CA PRO A 331 3.40 -12.13 -2.59
C PRO A 331 4.89 -12.34 -2.30
N LYS A 332 5.61 -12.99 -3.23
CA LYS A 332 7.05 -13.26 -3.09
C LYS A 332 7.86 -11.96 -3.06
N ALA A 333 7.54 -11.02 -3.96
CA ALA A 333 8.17 -9.70 -4.00
C ALA A 333 7.96 -8.95 -2.68
N MET A 334 6.74 -8.92 -2.15
CA MET A 334 6.41 -8.23 -0.90
C MET A 334 7.25 -8.73 0.28
N VAL A 335 7.28 -10.04 0.50
CA VAL A 335 8.03 -10.65 1.61
C VAL A 335 9.54 -10.52 1.42
N ALA A 336 10.05 -10.80 0.21
CA ALA A 336 11.48 -10.71 -0.08
C ALA A 336 12.01 -9.29 0.06
N THR A 337 11.22 -8.30 -0.39
CA THR A 337 11.57 -6.89 -0.24
C THR A 337 11.67 -6.48 1.22
N VAL A 338 10.73 -6.87 2.09
CA VAL A 338 10.82 -6.54 3.53
C VAL A 338 12.06 -7.15 4.16
N ALA A 339 12.38 -8.41 3.85
CA ALA A 339 13.58 -9.06 4.34
C ALA A 339 14.86 -8.34 3.88
N LEU A 340 14.95 -7.99 2.59
CA LEU A 340 16.08 -7.24 2.04
C LEU A 340 16.20 -5.85 2.68
N ASN A 341 15.08 -5.15 2.81
CA ASN A 341 14.98 -3.85 3.44
C ASN A 341 15.46 -3.87 4.88
N THR A 342 15.10 -4.90 5.66
CA THR A 342 15.54 -5.08 7.05
C THR A 342 17.06 -5.02 7.15
N VAL A 343 17.75 -5.78 6.28
CA VAL A 343 19.22 -5.82 6.24
C VAL A 343 19.79 -4.49 5.76
N MET A 344 19.24 -3.92 4.68
CA MET A 344 19.71 -2.64 4.14
C MET A 344 19.56 -1.49 5.13
N GLY A 345 18.48 -1.47 5.91
CA GLY A 345 18.26 -0.50 6.97
C GLY A 345 19.32 -0.60 8.07
N LEU A 346 19.70 -1.81 8.49
CA LEU A 346 20.79 -1.99 9.47
C LEU A 346 22.14 -1.53 8.92
N VAL A 347 22.45 -1.88 7.66
CA VAL A 347 23.68 -1.45 6.99
C VAL A 347 23.75 0.08 6.87
N PHE A 348 22.61 0.75 6.71
CA PHE A 348 22.54 2.20 6.69
C PHE A 348 22.63 2.84 8.10
N LEU A 349 21.89 2.31 9.07
CA LEU A 349 21.77 2.92 10.40
C LEU A 349 23.01 2.73 11.27
N ILE A 350 23.59 1.52 11.32
CA ILE A 350 24.71 1.22 12.22
C ILE A 350 25.88 2.22 12.00
N PRO A 351 26.34 2.47 10.77
CA PRO A 351 27.41 3.43 10.50
C PRO A 351 27.08 4.87 10.90
N LEU A 352 25.82 5.31 10.73
CA LEU A 352 25.39 6.64 11.16
C LEU A 352 25.39 6.78 12.68
N VAL A 353 25.02 5.73 13.41
CA VAL A 353 25.05 5.74 14.88
C VAL A 353 26.49 5.78 15.41
N PHE A 354 27.45 5.16 14.71
CA PHE A 354 28.88 5.26 15.07
C PHE A 354 29.44 6.68 15.01
N VAL A 355 28.89 7.53 14.17
CA VAL A 355 29.31 8.94 14.02
C VAL A 355 28.30 9.93 14.61
N LEU A 356 27.34 9.43 15.41
CA LEU A 356 26.24 10.24 15.92
C LEU A 356 26.76 11.42 16.75
N PRO A 357 26.44 12.66 16.36
CA PRO A 357 26.65 13.85 17.18
C PRO A 357 25.84 13.81 18.49
N ASP A 358 25.92 14.89 19.25
CA ASP A 358 25.11 15.07 20.44
C ASP A 358 23.59 14.98 20.11
N GLN A 359 22.86 14.17 20.88
CA GLN A 359 21.44 13.90 20.62
C GLN A 359 20.57 15.14 20.87
N THR A 360 20.90 15.92 21.90
CA THR A 360 20.18 17.15 22.27
C THR A 360 20.26 18.19 21.16
N MET A 361 21.43 18.32 20.51
CA MET A 361 21.59 19.18 19.35
C MET A 361 20.68 18.72 18.19
N LEU A 362 20.65 17.41 17.90
CA LEU A 362 19.88 16.87 16.77
C LEU A 362 18.36 17.02 16.94
N VAL A 363 17.82 16.87 18.16
CA VAL A 363 16.38 17.02 18.41
C VAL A 363 15.90 18.48 18.37
N ASN A 364 16.81 19.43 18.55
CA ASN A 364 16.53 20.87 18.52
C ASN A 364 16.78 21.52 17.16
N LEU A 365 17.09 20.74 16.12
CA LEU A 365 17.25 21.24 14.76
C LEU A 365 15.93 21.78 14.23
N LEU A 366 15.92 23.06 13.81
CA LEU A 366 14.77 23.73 13.20
C LEU A 366 14.25 23.00 11.95
N SER A 367 15.13 22.34 11.20
CA SER A 367 14.74 21.57 10.01
C SER A 367 13.94 20.31 10.32
N GLY A 368 14.02 19.78 11.55
CA GLY A 368 13.50 18.46 11.91
C GLY A 368 14.17 17.30 11.15
N GLN A 369 15.30 17.55 10.48
CA GLN A 369 15.99 16.61 9.61
C GLN A 369 17.45 16.41 10.08
N PRO A 370 17.71 15.39 10.93
CA PRO A 370 19.02 15.23 11.56
C PRO A 370 20.09 14.62 10.64
N THR A 371 19.72 13.78 9.67
CA THR A 371 20.69 13.06 8.83
C THR A 371 21.67 13.94 8.04
N PRO A 372 21.25 15.07 7.40
CA PRO A 372 22.18 15.97 6.75
C PRO A 372 23.28 16.51 7.66
N ILE A 373 22.94 16.85 8.91
CA ILE A 373 23.89 17.34 9.91
C ILE A 373 24.81 16.20 10.39
N ILE A 374 24.27 15.01 10.63
CA ILE A 374 25.09 13.83 11.00
C ILE A 374 26.16 13.55 9.94
N ILE A 375 25.77 13.53 8.66
CA ILE A 375 26.70 13.27 7.55
C ILE A 375 27.70 14.42 7.42
N ARG A 376 27.26 15.68 7.56
CA ARG A 376 28.14 16.85 7.53
C ARG A 376 29.19 16.81 8.63
N ASP A 377 28.79 16.53 9.86
CA ASP A 377 29.70 16.50 10.99
C ASP A 377 30.69 15.34 10.89
N ALA A 378 30.26 14.18 10.37
CA ALA A 378 31.13 13.03 10.14
C ALA A 378 32.18 13.27 9.03
N VAL A 379 31.77 13.87 7.91
CA VAL A 379 32.66 14.17 6.77
C VAL A 379 33.50 15.42 7.03
N GLY A 380 32.93 16.39 7.75
CA GLY A 380 33.58 17.63 8.13
C GLY A 380 33.86 18.62 7.01
N SER A 381 33.21 18.44 5.85
CA SER A 381 33.18 19.39 4.74
C SER A 381 31.77 19.45 4.12
N PRO A 382 31.23 20.65 3.84
CA PRO A 382 29.91 20.78 3.22
C PRO A 382 29.81 20.12 1.84
N GLY A 383 30.86 20.24 1.02
CA GLY A 383 30.90 19.66 -0.33
C GLY A 383 30.86 18.12 -0.31
N GLY A 384 31.67 17.49 0.56
CA GLY A 384 31.65 16.03 0.71
C GLY A 384 30.33 15.52 1.27
N ALA A 385 29.75 16.26 2.23
CA ALA A 385 28.46 15.91 2.82
C ALA A 385 27.33 15.93 1.80
N ILE A 386 27.26 16.97 0.95
CA ILE A 386 26.27 17.02 -0.14
C ILE A 386 26.45 15.89 -1.14
N GLY A 387 27.69 15.54 -1.49
CA GLY A 387 27.97 14.38 -2.34
C GLY A 387 27.33 13.08 -1.82
N LEU A 388 27.34 12.89 -0.49
CA LEU A 388 26.73 11.73 0.17
C LEU A 388 25.21 11.86 0.39
N LEU A 389 24.66 13.06 0.33
CA LEU A 389 23.22 13.32 0.48
C LEU A 389 22.46 13.22 -0.85
N ILE A 390 23.13 13.46 -1.99
CA ILE A 390 22.54 13.33 -3.33
C ILE A 390 21.90 11.94 -3.54
N PRO A 391 22.55 10.81 -3.17
CA PRO A 391 21.91 9.52 -3.32
C PRO A 391 20.57 9.41 -2.60
N LEU A 392 20.46 9.93 -1.37
CA LEU A 392 19.21 9.93 -0.61
C LEU A 392 18.15 10.83 -1.24
N LEU A 393 18.53 12.01 -1.75
CA LEU A 393 17.61 12.91 -2.46
C LEU A 393 17.01 12.28 -3.71
N VAL A 394 17.86 11.62 -4.52
CA VAL A 394 17.40 10.91 -5.72
C VAL A 394 16.46 9.75 -5.35
N LEU A 395 16.74 9.03 -4.26
CA LEU A 395 15.82 8.00 -3.77
C LEU A 395 14.48 8.58 -3.31
N GLY A 396 14.48 9.74 -2.65
CA GLY A 396 13.24 10.45 -2.29
C GLY A 396 12.37 10.76 -3.50
N LEU A 397 12.98 11.25 -4.59
CA LEU A 397 12.29 11.51 -5.86
C LEU A 397 11.69 10.24 -6.47
N LEU A 398 12.49 9.16 -6.54
CA LEU A 398 12.05 7.89 -7.12
C LEU A 398 10.95 7.24 -6.27
N CYS A 399 11.04 7.33 -4.95
CA CYS A 399 10.00 6.92 -4.02
C CYS A 399 8.70 7.73 -4.22
N GLY A 400 8.80 9.06 -4.36
CA GLY A 400 7.66 9.94 -4.61
C GLY A 400 6.94 9.62 -5.93
N ILE A 401 7.70 9.31 -6.99
CA ILE A 401 7.17 8.82 -8.28
C ILE A 401 6.42 7.49 -8.07
N GLY A 402 7.03 6.54 -7.36
CA GLY A 402 6.42 5.24 -7.05
C GLY A 402 5.12 5.38 -6.24
N CYS A 403 5.13 6.20 -5.19
CA CYS A 403 3.98 6.44 -4.34
C CYS A 403 2.84 7.13 -5.11
N THR A 404 3.16 8.14 -5.94
CA THR A 404 2.20 8.81 -6.83
C THR A 404 1.55 7.82 -7.78
N THR A 405 2.38 6.91 -8.32
CA THR A 405 1.93 5.84 -9.19
C THR A 405 0.97 4.91 -8.46
N ALA A 406 1.33 4.33 -7.32
CA ALA A 406 0.47 3.43 -6.55
C ALA A 406 -0.83 4.12 -6.08
N ALA A 407 -0.75 5.37 -5.61
CA ALA A 407 -1.91 6.13 -5.16
C ALA A 407 -2.94 6.38 -6.26
N SER A 408 -2.49 6.59 -7.51
CA SER A 408 -3.42 6.74 -8.62
C SER A 408 -4.13 5.42 -8.97
N ARG A 409 -3.46 4.26 -8.86
CA ARG A 409 -4.07 2.95 -9.14
C ARG A 409 -5.05 2.55 -8.04
N ALA A 410 -4.70 2.78 -6.78
CA ALA A 410 -5.62 2.57 -5.66
C ALA A 410 -6.89 3.43 -5.78
N THR A 411 -6.73 4.72 -6.10
CA THR A 411 -7.85 5.67 -6.29
C THR A 411 -8.70 5.29 -7.49
N TRP A 412 -8.08 4.87 -8.59
CA TRP A 412 -8.77 4.40 -9.78
C TRP A 412 -9.59 3.13 -9.52
N ALA A 413 -9.00 2.12 -8.88
CA ALA A 413 -9.67 0.85 -8.59
C ALA A 413 -10.91 1.08 -7.70
N PHE A 414 -10.78 1.87 -6.63
CA PHE A 414 -11.92 2.17 -5.76
C PHE A 414 -13.00 3.03 -6.44
N SER A 415 -12.61 3.86 -7.43
CA SER A 415 -13.55 4.57 -8.30
C SER A 415 -14.24 3.64 -9.31
N ARG A 416 -13.57 2.59 -9.79
CA ARG A 416 -14.16 1.60 -10.70
C ARG A 416 -15.36 0.90 -10.04
N ASP A 417 -15.29 0.69 -8.73
CA ASP A 417 -16.36 0.08 -7.92
C ASP A 417 -17.36 1.11 -7.33
N GLY A 418 -17.36 2.35 -7.83
CA GLY A 418 -18.40 3.35 -7.51
C GLY A 418 -18.32 3.98 -6.11
N ALA A 419 -17.20 3.82 -5.40
CA ALA A 419 -17.10 4.26 -4.01
C ALA A 419 -16.72 5.75 -3.83
N ILE A 420 -16.03 6.35 -4.81
CA ILE A 420 -15.52 7.73 -4.73
C ILE A 420 -16.55 8.74 -5.29
N PRO A 421 -16.75 9.92 -4.67
CA PRO A 421 -17.60 10.97 -5.23
C PRO A 421 -17.19 11.33 -6.66
N GLY A 422 -18.13 11.30 -7.61
CA GLY A 422 -17.82 11.54 -9.02
C GLY A 422 -17.05 10.40 -9.70
N TYR A 423 -17.15 9.16 -9.18
CA TYR A 423 -16.45 7.95 -9.65
C TYR A 423 -16.36 7.78 -11.18
N LYS A 424 -17.41 8.19 -11.93
CA LYS A 424 -17.45 8.14 -13.40
C LYS A 424 -16.31 8.91 -14.08
N LEU A 425 -15.79 9.97 -13.45
CA LEU A 425 -14.67 10.73 -13.96
C LEU A 425 -13.33 10.03 -13.67
N TRP A 426 -13.17 9.54 -12.46
CA TRP A 426 -11.91 8.99 -11.94
C TRP A 426 -11.62 7.56 -12.42
N ARG A 427 -12.66 6.78 -12.74
CA ARG A 427 -12.52 5.42 -13.29
C ARG A 427 -11.97 5.38 -14.73
N LYS A 428 -11.93 6.51 -15.45
CA LYS A 428 -11.51 6.55 -16.86
C LYS A 428 -9.99 6.40 -16.97
N VAL A 429 -9.54 5.38 -17.70
CA VAL A 429 -8.14 5.20 -18.09
C VAL A 429 -7.85 5.97 -19.37
N ASN A 430 -6.72 6.68 -19.41
CA ASN A 430 -6.25 7.34 -20.62
C ASN A 430 -5.48 6.33 -21.48
N THR A 431 -6.03 5.96 -22.63
CA THR A 431 -5.45 4.95 -23.55
C THR A 431 -4.21 5.42 -24.31
N LYS A 432 -3.91 6.72 -24.35
CA LYS A 432 -2.67 7.21 -24.97
C LYS A 432 -1.47 7.11 -24.03
N LEU A 433 -1.73 7.24 -22.74
CA LEU A 433 -0.70 7.24 -21.69
C LEU A 433 -0.66 5.90 -20.92
N ASP A 434 -1.66 5.03 -21.10
CA ASP A 434 -1.85 3.76 -20.40
C ASP A 434 -1.89 3.93 -18.87
N VAL A 435 -2.46 5.05 -18.38
CA VAL A 435 -2.57 5.38 -16.95
C VAL A 435 -3.92 6.01 -16.60
N PRO A 436 -4.42 5.84 -15.37
CA PRO A 436 -5.62 6.51 -14.88
C PRO A 436 -5.32 7.97 -14.52
N LEU A 437 -5.14 8.81 -15.55
CA LEU A 437 -4.71 10.20 -15.39
C LEU A 437 -5.65 11.02 -14.49
N ASN A 438 -6.97 10.84 -14.61
CA ASN A 438 -7.94 11.59 -13.82
C ASN A 438 -7.82 11.26 -12.32
N ALA A 439 -7.65 9.99 -11.96
CA ALA A 439 -7.42 9.58 -10.58
C ALA A 439 -6.08 10.11 -10.05
N MET A 440 -5.06 10.15 -10.89
CA MET A 440 -3.76 10.73 -10.55
C MET A 440 -3.86 12.24 -10.26
N MET A 441 -4.58 12.99 -11.10
CA MET A 441 -4.83 14.42 -10.91
C MET A 441 -5.65 14.69 -9.64
N LEU A 442 -6.66 13.86 -9.34
CA LEU A 442 -7.43 13.96 -8.10
C LEU A 442 -6.50 13.83 -6.89
N SER A 443 -5.67 12.78 -6.86
CA SER A 443 -4.70 12.59 -5.79
C SER A 443 -3.75 13.77 -5.66
N MET A 444 -3.23 14.30 -6.78
CA MET A 444 -2.36 15.49 -6.78
C MET A 444 -3.03 16.71 -6.17
N VAL A 445 -4.25 17.04 -6.63
CA VAL A 445 -5.00 18.21 -6.15
C VAL A 445 -5.29 18.10 -4.66
N ILE A 446 -5.66 16.90 -4.17
CA ILE A 446 -5.86 16.66 -2.74
C ILE A 446 -4.54 16.89 -1.98
N GLN A 447 -3.42 16.36 -2.46
CA GLN A 447 -2.13 16.54 -1.81
C GLN A 447 -1.73 18.02 -1.74
N LEU A 448 -1.91 18.78 -2.83
CA LEU A 448 -1.62 20.21 -2.85
C LEU A 448 -2.54 21.01 -1.93
N ALA A 449 -3.83 20.68 -1.89
CA ALA A 449 -4.80 21.32 -0.99
C ALA A 449 -4.48 21.06 0.49
N LEU A 450 -4.12 19.83 0.84
CA LEU A 450 -3.65 19.48 2.19
C LEU A 450 -2.30 20.15 2.50
N GLY A 451 -1.44 20.32 1.49
CA GLY A 451 -0.20 21.12 1.54
C GLY A 451 -0.39 22.54 2.06
N LEU A 452 -1.51 23.19 1.72
CA LEU A 452 -1.79 24.57 2.14
C LEU A 452 -1.96 24.71 3.65
N ILE A 453 -2.29 23.63 4.38
CA ILE A 453 -2.41 23.63 5.84
C ILE A 453 -1.07 23.97 6.50
N TYR A 454 0.05 23.70 5.82
CA TYR A 454 1.38 24.02 6.32
C TYR A 454 1.59 25.52 6.59
N PHE A 455 0.92 26.41 5.85
CA PHE A 455 0.97 27.85 6.10
C PHE A 455 0.34 28.26 7.43
N GLY A 456 -0.66 27.51 7.90
CA GLY A 456 -1.35 27.79 9.15
C GLY A 456 -0.70 27.10 10.34
N ALA A 457 -0.36 25.81 10.20
CA ALA A 457 0.20 25.01 11.28
C ALA A 457 1.08 23.87 10.75
N ALA A 458 2.39 23.97 10.96
CA ALA A 458 3.36 22.94 10.58
C ALA A 458 3.08 21.59 11.27
N ALA A 459 2.68 21.63 12.55
CA ALA A 459 2.30 20.44 13.31
C ALA A 459 1.06 19.73 12.74
N ALA A 460 0.05 20.50 12.33
CA ALA A 460 -1.16 19.96 11.73
C ALA A 460 -0.86 19.30 10.37
N PHE A 461 0.11 19.83 9.62
CA PHE A 461 0.57 19.22 8.39
C PHE A 461 1.38 17.94 8.64
N ASN A 462 2.31 17.94 9.59
CA ASN A 462 3.13 16.76 9.91
C ASN A 462 2.29 15.56 10.33
N ALA A 463 1.08 15.79 10.86
CA ALA A 463 0.10 14.75 11.16
C ALA A 463 -0.29 13.87 9.96
N PHE A 464 -0.18 14.36 8.72
CA PHE A 464 -0.49 13.55 7.53
C PHE A 464 0.47 12.37 7.35
N SER A 465 1.70 12.47 7.85
CA SER A 465 2.64 11.34 7.88
C SER A 465 2.10 10.20 8.75
N GLY A 466 1.66 10.53 9.97
CA GLY A 466 1.07 9.58 10.90
C GLY A 466 -0.25 9.00 10.40
N VAL A 467 -1.15 9.83 9.87
CA VAL A 467 -2.43 9.35 9.32
C VAL A 467 -2.23 8.45 8.11
N GLY A 468 -1.27 8.75 7.23
CA GLY A 468 -0.94 7.86 6.12
C GLY A 468 -0.58 6.46 6.59
N VAL A 469 0.32 6.38 7.58
CA VAL A 469 0.72 5.09 8.16
C VAL A 469 -0.44 4.39 8.87
N ILE A 470 -1.24 5.11 9.66
CA ILE A 470 -2.41 4.54 10.36
C ILE A 470 -3.42 3.97 9.36
N CYS A 471 -3.80 4.76 8.35
CA CYS A 471 -4.79 4.38 7.35
C CYS A 471 -4.33 3.17 6.54
N LEU A 472 -3.06 3.13 6.11
CA LEU A 472 -2.48 1.96 5.45
C LEU A 472 -2.48 0.75 6.37
N THR A 473 -2.04 0.91 7.62
CA THR A 473 -2.00 -0.17 8.63
C THR A 473 -3.40 -0.75 8.85
N LEU A 474 -4.42 0.09 9.05
CA LEU A 474 -5.81 -0.35 9.22
C LEU A 474 -6.35 -1.04 7.97
N SER A 475 -5.99 -0.54 6.78
CA SER A 475 -6.38 -1.16 5.51
C SER A 475 -5.76 -2.55 5.32
N TYR A 476 -4.51 -2.76 5.72
CA TYR A 476 -3.83 -4.05 5.67
C TYR A 476 -4.32 -5.00 6.76
N ALA A 477 -4.63 -4.46 7.95
CA ALA A 477 -5.18 -5.23 9.06
C ALA A 477 -6.58 -5.77 8.76
N SER A 478 -7.39 -5.03 7.98
CA SER A 478 -8.77 -5.40 7.67
C SER A 478 -8.89 -6.81 7.05
N PRO A 479 -8.21 -7.14 5.94
CA PRO A 479 -8.33 -8.48 5.38
C PRO A 479 -7.66 -9.55 6.27
N ILE A 480 -6.59 -9.20 6.99
CA ILE A 480 -5.90 -10.13 7.93
C ILE A 480 -6.84 -10.51 9.09
N PHE A 481 -7.56 -9.54 9.63
CA PHE A 481 -8.52 -9.71 10.72
C PHE A 481 -9.64 -10.64 10.30
N VAL A 482 -10.28 -10.36 9.17
CA VAL A 482 -11.39 -11.19 8.67
C VAL A 482 -10.89 -12.59 8.32
N SER A 483 -9.73 -12.73 7.68
CA SER A 483 -9.13 -14.03 7.38
C SER A 483 -8.90 -14.86 8.65
N LEU A 484 -8.43 -14.23 9.74
CA LEU A 484 -8.27 -14.92 11.02
C LEU A 484 -9.61 -15.34 11.63
N LEU A 485 -10.63 -14.46 11.59
CA LEU A 485 -11.98 -14.76 12.10
C LEU A 485 -12.70 -15.87 11.32
N THR A 486 -12.51 -15.96 10.01
CA THR A 486 -13.12 -17.01 9.18
C THR A 486 -12.34 -18.32 9.22
N GLY A 487 -11.30 -18.42 10.05
CA GLY A 487 -10.47 -19.61 10.21
C GLY A 487 -9.56 -19.86 9.01
N ARG A 488 -9.19 -18.80 8.26
CA ARG A 488 -8.25 -18.85 7.13
C ARG A 488 -8.68 -19.81 6.02
N LYS A 489 -9.99 -20.09 5.90
CA LYS A 489 -10.55 -21.06 4.94
C LYS A 489 -10.29 -20.66 3.49
N GLN A 490 -10.45 -19.38 3.15
CA GLN A 490 -10.29 -18.88 1.78
C GLN A 490 -8.83 -18.86 1.31
N VAL A 491 -7.86 -18.87 2.25
CA VAL A 491 -6.42 -18.84 1.92
C VAL A 491 -5.76 -20.21 1.89
N LYS A 492 -6.52 -21.27 2.20
CA LYS A 492 -6.00 -22.64 2.32
C LYS A 492 -5.47 -23.20 0.99
N ASP A 493 -6.15 -22.89 -0.11
CA ASP A 493 -5.81 -23.39 -1.45
C ASP A 493 -5.01 -22.36 -2.26
N GLY A 494 -4.43 -21.37 -1.59
CA GLY A 494 -3.66 -20.29 -2.22
C GLY A 494 -2.27 -20.75 -2.69
N PRO A 495 -1.74 -20.20 -3.80
CA PRO A 495 -0.39 -20.51 -4.28
C PRO A 495 0.73 -20.16 -3.28
N PHE A 496 0.46 -19.26 -2.34
CA PHE A 496 1.38 -18.86 -1.28
C PHE A 496 0.73 -19.16 0.08
N HIS A 497 0.74 -20.42 0.49
CA HIS A 497 0.14 -20.86 1.76
C HIS A 497 1.19 -21.07 2.84
N LEU A 498 0.98 -20.45 4.01
CA LEU A 498 1.93 -20.48 5.14
C LEU A 498 1.49 -21.43 6.27
N GLY A 499 0.33 -22.08 6.16
CA GLY A 499 -0.17 -23.00 7.18
C GLY A 499 -0.29 -22.35 8.57
N MET A 500 0.25 -23.03 9.59
CA MET A 500 0.23 -22.56 10.98
C MET A 500 1.07 -21.29 11.20
N LEU A 501 2.17 -21.13 10.44
CA LEU A 501 3.00 -19.94 10.51
C LEU A 501 2.20 -18.70 10.07
N GLY A 502 1.31 -18.85 9.08
CA GLY A 502 0.44 -17.75 8.67
C GLY A 502 -0.57 -17.33 9.74
N THR A 503 -1.05 -18.25 10.59
CA THR A 503 -1.89 -17.89 11.74
C THR A 503 -1.10 -17.04 12.75
N PHE A 504 0.14 -17.45 13.06
CA PHE A 504 1.03 -16.67 13.91
C PHE A 504 1.30 -15.28 13.32
N CYS A 505 1.60 -15.20 12.02
CA CYS A 505 1.81 -13.93 11.33
C CYS A 505 0.57 -13.03 11.38
N ASN A 506 -0.63 -13.59 11.19
CA ASN A 506 -1.88 -12.83 11.29
C ASN A 506 -2.07 -12.23 12.69
N VAL A 507 -1.85 -13.01 13.75
CA VAL A 507 -1.99 -12.53 15.12
C VAL A 507 -0.99 -11.41 15.40
N LEU A 508 0.27 -11.58 14.99
CA LEU A 508 1.31 -10.57 15.18
C LEU A 508 1.00 -9.29 14.41
N ALA A 509 0.54 -9.40 13.16
CA ALA A 509 0.14 -8.26 12.33
C ALA A 509 -1.01 -7.46 12.96
N LEU A 510 -2.00 -8.14 13.54
CA LEU A 510 -3.13 -7.49 14.22
C LEU A 510 -2.72 -6.85 15.55
N ALA A 511 -1.87 -7.52 16.33
CA ALA A 511 -1.32 -6.98 17.57
C ALA A 511 -0.51 -5.70 17.29
N TRP A 512 0.31 -5.72 16.24
CA TRP A 512 1.03 -4.53 15.78
C TRP A 512 0.08 -3.43 15.33
N SER A 513 -0.95 -3.74 14.56
CA SER A 513 -1.92 -2.74 14.10
C SER A 513 -2.68 -2.08 15.25
N ALA A 514 -3.01 -2.86 16.28
CA ALA A 514 -3.63 -2.37 17.52
C ALA A 514 -2.70 -1.48 18.36
N LEU A 515 -1.38 -1.70 18.29
CA LEU A 515 -0.37 -0.85 18.94
C LEU A 515 -0.03 0.40 18.12
N ALA A 516 0.22 0.24 16.82
CA ALA A 516 0.67 1.29 15.92
C ALA A 516 -0.36 2.42 15.79
N THR A 517 -1.66 2.09 15.74
CA THR A 517 -2.73 3.08 15.59
C THR A 517 -2.73 4.16 16.70
N PRO A 518 -2.83 3.81 18.00
CA PRO A 518 -2.74 4.80 19.06
C PRO A 518 -1.33 5.40 19.17
N LEU A 519 -0.28 4.64 18.85
CA LEU A 519 1.09 5.12 18.91
C LEU A 519 1.34 6.29 17.95
N PHE A 520 0.88 6.23 16.70
CA PHE A 520 0.95 7.33 15.75
C PHE A 520 0.01 8.50 16.06
N CYS A 521 -0.93 8.33 16.99
CA CYS A 521 -1.79 9.41 17.47
C CYS A 521 -1.16 10.19 18.64
N MET A 522 -0.10 9.67 19.25
CA MET A 522 0.55 10.28 20.41
C MET A 522 1.68 11.23 19.99
N PRO A 523 1.95 12.29 20.77
CA PRO A 523 3.01 13.25 20.46
C PRO A 523 4.40 12.66 20.75
N THR A 524 5.40 13.12 20.00
CA THR A 524 6.80 12.70 20.18
C THR A 524 7.36 13.09 21.55
N PHE A 525 6.97 14.27 22.04
CA PHE A 525 7.32 14.77 23.36
C PHE A 525 6.11 14.73 24.29
N ARG A 526 6.36 14.52 25.58
CA ARG A 526 5.31 14.49 26.60
C ARG A 526 4.66 15.87 26.78
N ASP A 527 5.47 16.91 26.86
CA ASP A 527 4.99 18.28 27.06
C ASP A 527 4.62 18.87 25.70
N VAL A 528 3.32 19.06 25.48
CA VAL A 528 2.77 19.52 24.20
C VAL A 528 2.31 20.96 24.27
N THR A 529 2.61 21.69 23.21
CA THR A 529 2.02 22.99 22.86
C THR A 529 1.18 22.82 21.60
N PRO A 530 0.32 23.78 21.22
CA PRO A 530 -0.39 23.74 19.94
C PRO A 530 0.54 23.54 18.74
N ASP A 531 1.78 24.01 18.83
CA ASP A 531 2.80 23.92 17.78
C ASP A 531 3.61 22.61 17.80
N THR A 532 3.52 21.82 18.88
CA THR A 532 4.23 20.52 19.01
C THR A 532 3.29 19.33 19.17
N MET A 533 1.98 19.57 19.22
CA MET A 533 0.97 18.53 19.31
C MET A 533 0.90 17.69 18.03
N ASN A 534 0.70 16.38 18.20
CA ASN A 534 0.42 15.49 17.08
C ASN A 534 -1.10 15.49 16.77
N TYR A 535 -1.47 16.06 15.63
CA TYR A 535 -2.86 16.17 15.18
C TYR A 535 -3.36 14.94 14.38
N ALA A 536 -2.60 13.83 14.36
CA ALA A 536 -2.96 12.66 13.56
C ALA A 536 -4.32 12.06 13.97
N SER A 537 -4.65 12.06 15.26
CA SER A 537 -5.96 11.60 15.75
C SER A 537 -7.13 12.45 15.22
N VAL A 538 -6.95 13.77 15.14
CA VAL A 538 -7.95 14.72 14.62
C VAL A 538 -8.15 14.49 13.12
N VAL A 539 -7.06 14.38 12.37
CA VAL A 539 -7.11 14.14 10.92
C VAL A 539 -7.72 12.75 10.64
N LEU A 540 -7.38 11.72 11.41
CA LEU A 540 -7.98 10.39 11.31
C LEU A 540 -9.49 10.45 11.58
N ALA A 541 -9.92 11.14 12.65
CA ALA A 541 -11.34 11.32 12.95
C ALA A 541 -12.07 12.04 11.82
N ALA A 542 -11.48 13.07 11.24
CA ALA A 542 -12.05 13.78 10.09
C ALA A 542 -12.23 12.84 8.88
N VAL A 543 -11.23 12.02 8.55
CA VAL A 543 -11.31 11.02 7.48
C VAL A 543 -12.44 10.01 7.72
N VAL A 544 -12.53 9.48 8.94
CA VAL A 544 -13.58 8.53 9.33
C VAL A 544 -14.96 9.16 9.22
N VAL A 545 -15.13 10.40 9.71
CA VAL A 545 -16.40 11.14 9.63
C VAL A 545 -16.79 11.39 8.18
N ILE A 546 -15.87 11.86 7.34
CA ILE A 546 -16.14 12.10 5.91
C ILE A 546 -16.56 10.81 5.20
N SER A 547 -15.81 9.72 5.40
CA SER A 547 -16.14 8.41 4.83
C SER A 547 -17.50 7.89 5.31
N THR A 548 -17.82 8.10 6.59
CA THR A 548 -19.09 7.67 7.20
C THR A 548 -20.28 8.48 6.67
N ILE A 549 -20.15 9.81 6.61
CA ILE A 549 -21.18 10.68 6.02
C ILE A 549 -21.43 10.27 4.56
N TRP A 550 -20.36 10.05 3.79
CA TRP A 550 -20.47 9.62 2.40
C TRP A 550 -21.08 8.22 2.26
N TYR A 551 -20.81 7.31 3.20
CA TYR A 551 -21.46 6.01 3.24
C TYR A 551 -22.98 6.14 3.38
N PHE A 552 -23.46 6.97 4.32
CA PHE A 552 -24.90 7.14 4.51
C PHE A 552 -25.56 7.94 3.39
N ALA A 553 -24.86 8.92 2.82
CA ALA A 553 -25.36 9.73 1.72
C ALA A 553 -25.46 8.96 0.39
N TRP A 554 -24.44 8.16 0.06
CA TRP A 554 -24.31 7.49 -1.23
C TRP A 554 -24.04 5.98 -1.12
N GLY A 555 -23.07 5.59 -0.29
CA GLY A 555 -22.57 4.20 -0.22
C GLY A 555 -23.65 3.17 0.10
N LYS A 556 -24.53 3.43 1.07
CA LYS A 556 -25.57 2.50 1.51
C LYS A 556 -26.55 2.11 0.39
N LYS A 557 -26.79 3.01 -0.57
CA LYS A 557 -27.73 2.80 -1.68
C LYS A 557 -27.04 2.33 -2.96
N ASN A 558 -25.82 2.78 -3.22
CA ASN A 558 -25.18 2.63 -4.54
C ASN A 558 -23.90 1.79 -4.53
N TYR A 559 -23.28 1.55 -3.37
CA TYR A 559 -22.07 0.74 -3.27
C TYR A 559 -22.44 -0.72 -3.07
N GLU A 560 -22.38 -1.50 -4.14
CA GLU A 560 -22.59 -2.94 -4.11
C GLU A 560 -21.32 -3.71 -3.74
N GLY A 561 -20.16 -3.05 -3.85
CA GLY A 561 -18.84 -3.64 -3.71
C GLY A 561 -18.32 -4.20 -5.04
N PRO A 562 -17.14 -4.83 -5.01
CA PRO A 562 -16.61 -5.56 -6.16
C PRO A 562 -17.57 -6.61 -6.74
N PRO A 563 -17.48 -6.92 -8.04
CA PRO A 563 -18.29 -7.97 -8.68
C PRO A 563 -18.00 -9.34 -8.06
N THR A 564 -19.05 -10.13 -7.81
CA THR A 564 -18.96 -11.46 -7.19
C THR A 564 -19.33 -12.56 -8.19
N HIS A 565 -18.34 -13.30 -8.67
CA HIS A 565 -18.55 -14.58 -9.35
C HIS A 565 -17.80 -15.70 -8.61
N GLU A 566 -18.17 -15.94 -7.34
CA GLU A 566 -17.43 -16.84 -6.43
C GLU A 566 -17.17 -18.24 -7.04
N ASP A 567 -18.15 -18.83 -7.74
CA ASP A 567 -18.00 -20.14 -8.39
C ASP A 567 -17.05 -20.11 -9.59
N ALA A 568 -17.17 -19.09 -10.45
CA ALA A 568 -16.27 -18.91 -11.61
C ALA A 568 -14.82 -18.63 -11.17
N ILE A 569 -14.63 -17.92 -10.05
CA ILE A 569 -13.31 -17.68 -9.45
C ILE A 569 -12.67 -19.01 -9.00
N LEU A 570 -13.44 -19.88 -8.35
CA LEU A 570 -12.95 -21.18 -7.87
C LEU A 570 -12.61 -22.12 -9.04
N GLU A 571 -13.43 -22.14 -10.09
CA GLU A 571 -13.19 -22.95 -11.30
C GLU A 571 -11.98 -22.47 -12.08
N ALA A 572 -11.87 -21.16 -12.34
CA ALA A 572 -10.71 -20.57 -13.01
C ALA A 572 -9.41 -20.84 -12.23
N ARG A 573 -9.47 -20.86 -10.89
CA ARG A 573 -8.34 -21.23 -10.04
C ARG A 573 -7.94 -22.70 -10.17
N ARG A 574 -8.90 -23.63 -10.11
CA ARG A 574 -8.63 -25.06 -10.29
C ARG A 574 -7.95 -25.32 -11.62
N ALA A 575 -8.40 -24.66 -12.68
CA ALA A 575 -7.75 -24.70 -13.98
C ALA A 575 -6.29 -24.20 -13.92
N SER A 576 -6.03 -23.09 -13.20
CA SER A 576 -4.67 -22.51 -13.08
C SER A 576 -3.67 -23.30 -12.24
N MET A 577 -4.18 -24.07 -11.28
CA MET A 577 -3.35 -24.97 -10.47
C MET A 577 -3.09 -26.29 -11.20
N ALA A 578 -4.01 -26.74 -12.05
CA ALA A 578 -3.88 -27.97 -12.82
C ALA A 578 -2.95 -27.84 -14.04
N SER A 579 -2.73 -26.64 -14.55
CA SER A 579 -1.87 -26.36 -15.72
C SER A 579 -0.39 -26.12 -15.36
N ARG A 580 0.05 -26.45 -14.15
CA ARG A 580 1.39 -26.17 -13.62
C ARG A 580 2.25 -27.41 -13.42
#